data_AF-A0A7X7SNZ2-F1
#
_entry.id   AF-A0A7X7SNZ2-F1
#
_cell.length_a   1.000
_cell.length_b   1.000
_cell.length_c   1.000
_cell.angle_alpha   90.00
_cell.angle_beta   90.00
_cell.angle_gamma   90.00
#
_symmetry.space_group_name_H-M   'P 1'
#
loop_
_entity.id
_entity.type
_entity.pdbx_description
1 polymer ?
#
loop_
_entity_poly.entity_id
_entity_poly.type
_entity_poly.pdbx_seq_one_letter_code
_entity_poly.pdbx_strand_id
1 'polypeptide(L)'
;RETIAQLAAKGEWQWLLTLHPKMAADVVQSYRALEGPNVRFVETDDILQLYARANVLLSDTSSVVPEFLMLHKPVVTFRNTRPGPHLLNVERVEDVEPAICRAFELPDALKAAIEAYARNIHPYRDGRSSERVLDATRSALEQGRAGLKHKPLNLGRRLQARARLGYWGI
;
A
#
# COMPACT_ATOMS: atom_id res chain seq x y z
N ARG A 1 -3.72 -3.32 18.56
CA ARG A 1 -4.89 -4.21 18.76
C ARG A 1 -5.87 -3.65 19.78
N GLU A 2 -5.49 -3.39 21.05
CA GLU A 2 -6.44 -2.87 22.06
C GLU A 2 -7.14 -1.59 21.57
N THR A 3 -6.39 -0.66 20.96
CA THR A 3 -6.94 0.58 20.40
C THR A 3 -8.01 0.32 19.34
N ILE A 4 -7.81 -0.65 18.44
CA ILE A 4 -8.81 -0.99 17.42
C ILE A 4 -10.07 -1.54 18.08
N ALA A 5 -9.93 -2.41 19.09
CA ALA A 5 -11.05 -2.95 19.84
C ALA A 5 -11.85 -1.84 20.55
N GLN A 6 -11.15 -0.88 21.19
CA GLN A 6 -11.75 0.27 21.85
C GLN A 6 -12.52 1.15 20.85
N LEU A 7 -11.93 1.45 19.70
CA LEU A 7 -12.57 2.28 18.67
C LEU A 7 -13.76 1.58 18.02
N ALA A 8 -13.65 0.27 17.76
CA ALA A 8 -14.76 -0.51 17.23
C ALA A 8 -15.97 -0.58 18.20
N ALA A 9 -15.70 -0.59 19.51
CA ALA A 9 -16.74 -0.58 20.54
C ALA A 9 -17.53 0.75 20.56
N LYS A 10 -16.95 1.86 20.12
CA LYS A 10 -17.67 3.15 19.97
C LYS A 10 -18.74 3.08 18.88
N GLY A 11 -18.57 2.22 17.88
CA GLY A 11 -19.54 2.00 16.81
C GLY A 11 -19.62 3.11 15.76
N GLU A 12 -18.66 4.03 15.74
CA GLU A 12 -18.61 5.12 14.76
C GLU A 12 -18.20 4.65 13.36
N TRP A 13 -17.44 3.56 13.27
CA TRP A 13 -16.91 3.02 12.01
C TRP A 13 -17.08 1.50 11.89
N GLN A 14 -17.15 1.04 10.65
CA GLN A 14 -17.05 -0.37 10.30
C GLN A 14 -15.61 -0.72 9.96
N TRP A 15 -15.00 -1.59 10.76
CA TRP A 15 -13.61 -2.00 10.61
C TRP A 15 -13.53 -3.24 9.70
N LEU A 16 -12.80 -3.11 8.59
CA LEU A 16 -12.44 -4.23 7.72
C LEU A 16 -10.97 -4.56 7.98
N LEU A 17 -10.73 -5.63 8.73
CA LEU A 17 -9.39 -6.05 9.12
C LEU A 17 -8.86 -7.09 8.14
N THR A 18 -7.66 -6.88 7.62
CA THR A 18 -6.93 -7.86 6.83
C THR A 18 -5.46 -7.85 7.24
N LEU A 19 -4.85 -9.03 7.25
CA LEU A 19 -3.44 -9.22 7.61
C LEU A 19 -2.78 -10.08 6.53
N HIS A 20 -1.49 -9.85 6.30
CA HIS A 20 -0.75 -10.61 5.31
C HIS A 20 -0.67 -12.10 5.73
N PRO A 21 -0.86 -13.07 4.81
CA PRO A 21 -0.85 -14.50 5.15
C PRO A 21 0.45 -15.02 5.79
N LYS A 22 1.55 -14.29 5.59
CA LYS A 22 2.86 -14.59 6.21
C LYS A 22 3.02 -14.07 7.64
N MET A 23 2.00 -13.42 8.21
CA MET A 23 2.02 -13.00 9.62
C MET A 23 1.99 -14.21 10.55
N ALA A 24 2.54 -14.06 11.75
CA ALA A 24 2.48 -15.10 12.76
C ALA A 24 1.02 -15.45 13.09
N ALA A 25 0.72 -16.75 13.20
CA ALA A 25 -0.64 -17.25 13.31
C ALA A 25 -1.37 -16.76 14.57
N ASP A 26 -0.63 -16.59 15.67
CA ASP A 26 -1.12 -16.02 16.93
C ASP A 26 -1.55 -14.56 16.76
N VAL A 27 -0.79 -13.77 16.00
CA VAL A 27 -1.16 -12.38 15.65
C VAL A 27 -2.45 -12.39 14.84
N VAL A 28 -2.52 -13.18 13.77
CA VAL A 28 -3.72 -13.30 12.93
C VAL A 28 -4.94 -13.67 13.75
N GLN A 29 -4.83 -14.71 14.58
CA GLN A 29 -5.92 -15.17 15.43
C GLN A 29 -6.36 -14.11 16.44
N SER A 30 -5.42 -13.32 16.97
CA SER A 30 -5.75 -12.26 17.93
C SER A 30 -6.51 -11.09 17.30
N TYR A 31 -6.30 -10.80 16.01
CA TYR A 31 -7.08 -9.79 15.28
C TYR A 31 -8.42 -10.36 14.81
N ARG A 32 -8.47 -11.63 14.41
CA ARG A 32 -9.73 -12.33 14.10
C ARG A 32 -10.67 -12.38 15.31
N ALA A 33 -10.12 -12.57 16.51
CA ALA A 33 -10.90 -12.55 17.74
C ALA A 33 -11.61 -11.21 18.04
N LEU A 34 -11.27 -10.13 17.31
CA LEU A 34 -11.96 -8.84 17.42
C LEU A 34 -13.27 -8.79 16.62
N GLU A 35 -13.59 -9.82 15.81
CA GLU A 35 -14.83 -9.85 15.02
C GLU A 35 -16.07 -9.62 15.88
N GLY A 36 -17.00 -8.84 15.34
CA GLY A 36 -18.21 -8.42 16.04
C GLY A 36 -19.06 -7.47 15.21
N PRO A 37 -20.01 -6.74 15.84
CA PRO A 37 -20.97 -5.90 15.11
C PRO A 37 -20.34 -4.82 14.22
N ASN A 38 -19.16 -4.31 14.61
CA ASN A 38 -18.46 -3.23 13.92
C ASN A 38 -17.09 -3.65 13.37
N VAL A 39 -16.76 -4.95 13.41
CA VAL A 39 -15.46 -5.47 12.99
C VAL A 39 -15.67 -6.74 12.19
N ARG A 40 -15.11 -6.78 10.99
CA ARG A 40 -15.06 -7.96 10.15
C ARG A 40 -13.62 -8.28 9.79
N PHE A 41 -13.19 -9.51 10.08
CA PHE A 41 -11.91 -10.01 9.62
C PHE A 41 -12.11 -10.60 8.22
N VAL A 42 -11.33 -10.13 7.25
CA VAL A 42 -11.46 -10.53 5.85
C VAL A 42 -10.16 -11.16 5.37
N GLU A 43 -10.24 -12.47 5.15
CA GLU A 43 -9.28 -13.20 4.33
C GLU A 43 -9.73 -13.09 2.88
N THR A 44 -8.90 -12.50 2.05
CA THR A 44 -9.17 -12.38 0.63
C THR A 44 -7.87 -12.34 -0.14
N ASP A 45 -7.86 -13.02 -1.28
CA ASP A 45 -6.81 -12.86 -2.28
C ASP A 45 -7.09 -11.64 -3.18
N ASP A 46 -8.32 -11.12 -3.15
CA ASP A 46 -8.75 -9.91 -3.88
C ASP A 46 -9.00 -8.77 -2.89
N ILE A 47 -7.93 -8.03 -2.60
CA ILE A 47 -7.97 -6.84 -1.74
C ILE A 47 -8.73 -5.67 -2.37
N LEU A 48 -8.94 -5.67 -3.69
CA LEU A 48 -9.61 -4.55 -4.39
C LEU A 48 -11.07 -4.41 -3.94
N GLN A 49 -11.73 -5.52 -3.59
CA GLN A 49 -13.09 -5.48 -3.01
C GLN A 49 -13.13 -4.74 -1.67
N LEU A 50 -12.08 -4.88 -0.86
CA LEU A 50 -11.95 -4.13 0.39
C LEU A 50 -11.71 -2.66 0.12
N TYR A 51 -10.84 -2.34 -0.84
CA TYR A 51 -10.59 -0.96 -1.22
C TYR A 51 -11.83 -0.24 -1.74
N ALA A 52 -12.69 -0.93 -2.49
CA ALA A 52 -13.96 -0.36 -2.97
C ALA A 52 -14.86 0.07 -1.80
N ARG A 53 -14.91 -0.75 -0.74
CA ARG A 53 -15.78 -0.55 0.43
C ARG A 53 -15.21 0.40 1.49
N ALA A 54 -13.89 0.48 1.62
CA ALA A 54 -13.25 1.31 2.64
C ALA A 54 -13.18 2.79 2.21
N ASN A 55 -13.38 3.72 3.15
CA ASN A 55 -13.22 5.16 2.92
C ASN A 55 -11.84 5.67 3.36
N VAL A 56 -11.30 5.09 4.43
CA VAL A 56 -9.99 5.41 5.02
C VAL A 56 -9.23 4.10 5.19
N LEU A 57 -7.93 4.11 4.94
CA LEU A 57 -7.03 3.00 5.27
C LEU A 57 -6.18 3.37 6.48
N LEU A 58 -6.15 2.51 7.50
CA LEU A 58 -5.13 2.52 8.54
C LEU A 58 -4.09 1.43 8.23
N SER A 59 -2.83 1.80 8.12
CA SER A 59 -1.73 0.86 7.84
C SER A 59 -0.44 1.29 8.54
N ASP A 60 0.65 0.60 8.28
CA ASP A 60 2.00 0.93 8.75
C ASP A 60 2.89 1.26 7.53
N THR A 61 3.80 0.36 7.16
CA THR A 61 4.54 0.37 5.91
C THR A 61 4.15 -0.87 5.11
N SER A 62 3.16 -0.72 4.23
CA SER A 62 2.67 -1.82 3.41
C SER A 62 2.52 -1.40 1.95
N SER A 63 2.64 -2.37 1.04
CA SER A 63 2.40 -2.17 -0.40
C SER A 63 0.96 -1.78 -0.70
N VAL A 64 0.01 -2.03 0.22
CA VAL A 64 -1.38 -1.62 0.06
C VAL A 64 -1.57 -0.10 0.09
N VAL A 65 -0.64 0.62 0.73
CA VAL A 65 -0.70 2.08 0.87
C VAL A 65 -0.68 2.78 -0.50
N PRO A 66 0.32 2.58 -1.38
CA PRO A 66 0.31 3.20 -2.70
C PRO A 66 -0.89 2.77 -3.55
N GLU A 67 -1.34 1.52 -3.46
CA GLU A 67 -2.50 1.03 -4.20
C GLU A 67 -3.79 1.74 -3.78
N PHE A 68 -4.03 1.91 -2.47
CA PHE A 68 -5.22 2.60 -1.97
C PHE A 68 -5.23 4.09 -2.32
N LEU A 69 -4.06 4.74 -2.28
CA LEU A 69 -3.90 6.14 -2.67
C LEU A 69 -4.21 6.39 -4.16
N MET A 70 -4.09 5.37 -5.03
CA MET A 70 -4.49 5.49 -6.44
C MET A 70 -5.99 5.76 -6.59
N LEU A 71 -6.80 5.39 -5.60
CA LEU A 71 -8.25 5.65 -5.53
C LEU A 71 -8.58 7.03 -4.96
N HIS A 72 -7.57 7.86 -4.67
CA HIS A 72 -7.66 9.18 -4.01
C HIS A 72 -8.33 9.13 -2.64
N LYS A 73 -8.19 8.00 -1.96
CA LYS A 73 -8.69 7.81 -0.60
C LYS A 73 -7.57 8.05 0.41
N PRO A 74 -7.86 8.70 1.55
CA PRO A 74 -6.86 9.05 2.55
C PRO A 74 -6.33 7.82 3.29
N VAL A 75 -5.06 7.89 3.66
CA VAL A 75 -4.37 6.84 4.44
C VAL A 75 -3.80 7.44 5.71
N VAL A 76 -4.14 6.83 6.84
CA VAL A 76 -3.48 7.02 8.12
C VAL A 76 -2.41 5.94 8.25
N THR A 77 -1.20 6.33 8.63
CA THR A 77 -0.11 5.38 8.88
C THR A 77 0.41 5.47 10.30
N PHE A 78 0.68 4.33 10.93
CA PHE A 78 1.36 4.28 12.22
C PHE A 78 2.83 3.95 12.02
N ARG A 79 3.72 4.87 12.43
CA ARG A 79 5.19 4.73 12.36
C ARG A 79 5.68 4.32 10.97
N ASN A 80 5.18 4.98 9.93
CA ASN A 80 5.62 4.70 8.57
C ASN A 80 7.12 4.99 8.43
N THR A 81 7.84 4.12 7.72
CA THR A 81 9.29 4.27 7.56
C THR A 81 9.70 5.41 6.62
N ARG A 82 8.78 5.88 5.77
CA ARG A 82 8.99 6.93 4.75
C ARG A 82 7.72 7.78 4.58
N PRO A 83 7.33 8.55 5.62
CA PRO A 83 6.13 9.36 5.55
C PRO A 83 6.28 10.46 4.49
N GLY A 84 5.15 10.94 3.98
CA GLY A 84 5.09 12.04 3.01
C GLY A 84 3.80 12.83 3.14
N PRO A 85 3.64 13.95 2.41
CA PRO A 85 2.50 14.85 2.56
C PRO A 85 1.14 14.24 2.18
N HIS A 86 1.16 13.10 1.48
CA HIS A 86 -0.04 12.34 1.09
C HIS A 86 -0.52 11.36 2.17
N LEU A 87 0.19 11.26 3.31
CA LEU A 87 -0.14 10.38 4.42
C LEU A 87 -0.42 11.20 5.68
N LEU A 88 -1.37 10.73 6.49
CA LEU A 88 -1.52 11.14 7.88
C LEU A 88 -0.72 10.19 8.76
N ASN A 89 0.59 10.43 8.87
CA ASN A 89 1.48 9.59 9.67
C ASN A 89 1.47 9.99 11.15
N VAL A 90 1.33 9.01 12.03
CA VAL A 90 1.34 9.17 13.49
C VAL A 90 2.37 8.25 14.14
N GLU A 91 3.00 8.71 15.21
CA GLU A 91 4.05 7.98 15.93
C GLU A 91 3.58 7.36 17.26
N ARG A 92 2.50 7.92 17.82
CA ARG A 92 1.89 7.53 19.09
C ARG A 92 0.49 6.97 18.85
N VAL A 93 0.05 6.11 19.76
CA VAL A 93 -1.18 5.33 19.59
C VAL A 93 -2.42 6.21 19.80
N GLU A 94 -2.33 7.15 20.74
CA GLU A 94 -3.38 8.14 21.02
C GLU A 94 -3.68 9.08 19.84
N ASP A 95 -2.74 9.24 18.92
CA ASP A 95 -2.90 10.10 17.75
C ASP A 95 -3.65 9.40 16.60
N VAL A 96 -3.84 8.07 16.68
CA VAL A 96 -4.47 7.26 15.62
C VAL A 96 -5.92 7.67 15.39
N GLU A 97 -6.71 7.81 16.46
CA GLU A 97 -8.12 8.19 16.34
C GLU A 97 -8.30 9.61 15.78
N PRO A 98 -7.63 10.65 16.31
CA PRO A 98 -7.65 11.99 15.71
C PRO A 98 -7.24 12.00 14.23
N ALA A 99 -6.23 11.21 13.86
CA ALA A 99 -5.79 11.10 12.46
C ALA A 99 -6.85 10.43 11.57
N ILE A 100 -7.58 9.43 12.06
CA ILE A 100 -8.70 8.83 11.33
C ILE A 100 -9.84 9.84 11.15
N CYS A 101 -10.22 10.58 12.19
CA CYS A 101 -11.22 11.66 12.06
C CYS A 101 -10.79 12.68 11.00
N ARG A 102 -9.52 13.11 11.05
CA ARG A 102 -8.94 14.02 10.07
C ARG A 102 -8.93 13.46 8.65
N ALA A 103 -8.74 12.15 8.50
CA ALA A 103 -8.81 11.47 7.20
C ALA A 103 -10.22 11.58 6.60
N PHE A 104 -11.26 11.37 7.41
CA PHE A 104 -12.66 11.49 6.96
C PHE A 104 -13.05 12.93 6.55
N GLU A 105 -12.44 13.95 7.15
CA GLU A 105 -12.63 15.34 6.72
C GLU A 105 -12.03 15.64 5.34
N LEU A 106 -11.02 14.86 4.92
CA LEU A 106 -10.30 15.00 3.64
C LEU A 106 -9.99 16.46 3.26
N PRO A 107 -9.17 17.17 4.06
CA PRO A 107 -8.80 18.55 3.75
C PRO A 107 -8.14 18.70 2.38
N ASP A 108 -8.35 19.86 1.74
CA ASP A 108 -7.88 20.14 0.38
C ASP A 108 -6.38 19.91 0.18
N ALA A 109 -5.56 20.28 1.18
CA ALA A 109 -4.12 20.06 1.12
C ALA A 109 -3.76 18.56 1.07
N LEU A 110 -4.45 17.72 1.86
CA LEU A 110 -4.24 16.27 1.86
C LEU A 110 -4.72 15.67 0.54
N LYS A 111 -5.90 16.06 0.07
CA LYS A 111 -6.46 15.60 -1.22
C LYS A 111 -5.50 15.92 -2.37
N ALA A 112 -5.00 17.16 -2.44
CA ALA A 112 -4.06 17.58 -3.47
C ALA A 112 -2.74 16.78 -3.41
N ALA A 113 -2.23 16.50 -2.21
CA ALA A 113 -1.03 15.70 -2.02
C ALA A 113 -1.24 14.23 -2.44
N ILE A 114 -2.39 13.63 -2.11
CA ILE A 114 -2.76 12.28 -2.56
C ILE A 114 -2.84 12.22 -4.08
N GLU A 115 -3.51 13.18 -4.72
CA GLU A 115 -3.62 13.21 -6.18
C GLU A 115 -2.25 13.39 -6.86
N ALA A 116 -1.38 14.24 -6.31
CA ALA A 116 -0.02 14.43 -6.81
C ALA A 116 0.79 13.14 -6.69
N TYR A 117 0.70 12.45 -5.55
CA TYR A 117 1.35 11.16 -5.34
C TYR A 117 0.83 10.11 -6.32
N ALA A 118 -0.49 9.97 -6.47
CA ALA A 118 -1.11 9.03 -7.39
C ALA A 118 -0.67 9.26 -8.84
N ARG A 119 -0.61 10.52 -9.30
CA ARG A 119 -0.10 10.86 -10.66
C ARG A 119 1.37 10.49 -10.84
N ASN A 120 2.18 10.64 -9.79
CA ASN A 120 3.61 10.32 -9.85
C ASN A 120 3.86 8.81 -9.96
N ILE A 121 3.09 7.98 -9.26
CA ILE A 121 3.27 6.52 -9.29
C ILE A 121 2.55 5.86 -10.47
N HIS A 122 1.42 6.41 -10.94
CA HIS A 122 0.66 5.87 -12.04
C HIS A 122 0.09 6.99 -12.92
N PRO A 123 0.74 7.32 -14.05
CA PRO A 123 0.33 8.45 -14.89
C PRO A 123 -0.97 8.19 -15.66
N TYR A 124 -1.34 6.92 -15.85
CA TYR A 124 -2.54 6.54 -16.60
C TYR A 124 -3.71 6.25 -15.67
N ARG A 125 -4.93 6.56 -16.11
CA ARG A 125 -6.17 6.24 -15.38
C ARG A 125 -7.26 5.64 -16.28
N ASP A 126 -6.86 5.21 -17.47
CA ASP A 126 -7.74 4.74 -18.54
C ASP A 126 -8.18 3.28 -18.40
N GLY A 127 -7.70 2.57 -17.36
CA GLY A 127 -7.98 1.15 -17.17
C GLY A 127 -7.28 0.22 -18.18
N ARG A 128 -6.43 0.75 -19.07
CA ARG A 128 -5.80 -0.01 -20.17
C ARG A 128 -4.37 -0.45 -19.87
N SER A 129 -4.02 -0.54 -18.58
CA SER A 129 -2.67 -0.91 -18.18
C SER A 129 -2.30 -2.32 -18.63
N SER A 130 -3.21 -3.28 -18.50
CA SER A 130 -2.98 -4.65 -18.98
C SER A 130 -2.85 -4.73 -20.49
N GLU A 131 -3.70 -4.02 -21.25
CA GLU A 131 -3.63 -3.95 -22.72
C GLU A 131 -2.27 -3.41 -23.18
N ARG A 132 -1.81 -2.30 -22.62
CA ARG A 132 -0.49 -1.72 -22.94
C ARG A 132 0.67 -2.69 -22.67
N VAL A 133 0.58 -3.50 -21.61
CA VAL A 133 1.59 -4.52 -21.31
C VAL A 133 1.55 -5.65 -22.33
N LEU A 134 0.36 -6.12 -22.73
CA LEU A 134 0.21 -7.15 -23.75
C LEU A 134 0.72 -6.67 -25.11
N ASP A 135 0.40 -5.43 -25.51
CA ASP A 135 0.87 -4.84 -26.76
C ASP A 135 2.39 -4.70 -26.80
N ALA A 136 2.99 -4.19 -25.71
CA ALA A 136 4.43 -4.10 -25.58
C ALA A 136 5.11 -5.48 -25.63
N THR A 137 4.48 -6.50 -25.02
CA THR A 137 4.97 -7.88 -25.04
C THR A 137 4.93 -8.46 -26.46
N ARG A 138 3.82 -8.26 -27.19
CA ARG A 138 3.70 -8.68 -28.59
C ARG A 138 4.75 -7.99 -29.46
N SER A 139 4.90 -6.68 -29.34
CA SER A 139 5.91 -5.92 -30.06
C SER A 139 7.33 -6.42 -29.79
N ALA A 140 7.63 -6.80 -28.53
CA ALA A 140 8.92 -7.34 -28.15
C ALA A 140 9.18 -8.74 -28.72
N LEU A 141 8.14 -9.58 -28.86
CA LEU A 141 8.25 -10.89 -29.50
C LEU A 141 8.50 -10.77 -31.01
N GLU A 142 7.83 -9.82 -31.68
CA GLU A 142 7.95 -9.60 -33.13
C GLU A 142 9.28 -8.93 -33.51
N GLN A 143 9.69 -7.91 -32.77
CA GLN A 143 10.89 -7.09 -33.09
C GLN A 143 12.16 -7.60 -32.39
N GLY A 144 12.02 -8.52 -31.44
CA GLY A 144 13.12 -9.00 -30.61
C GLY A 144 13.79 -7.86 -29.84
N ARG A 145 15.10 -7.69 -30.04
CA ARG A 145 15.90 -6.62 -29.40
C ARG A 145 16.22 -5.47 -30.35
N ALA A 146 15.63 -5.44 -31.53
CA ALA A 146 15.87 -4.36 -32.49
C ALA A 146 15.54 -2.99 -31.87
N GLY A 147 16.41 -2.01 -32.04
CA GLY A 147 16.22 -0.65 -31.51
C GLY A 147 16.48 -0.47 -30.01
N LEU A 148 16.67 -1.55 -29.24
CA LEU A 148 17.02 -1.44 -27.82
C LEU A 148 18.52 -1.13 -27.66
N LYS A 149 18.83 -0.20 -26.75
CA LYS A 149 20.23 0.06 -26.36
C LYS A 149 20.83 -1.19 -25.71
N HIS A 150 22.12 -1.41 -25.95
CA HIS A 150 22.86 -2.43 -25.23
C HIS A 150 22.77 -2.20 -23.72
N LYS A 151 22.60 -3.29 -22.98
CA LYS A 151 22.59 -3.25 -21.53
C LYS A 151 23.96 -2.75 -21.05
N PRO A 152 24.02 -1.66 -20.25
CA PRO A 152 25.28 -1.20 -19.71
C PRO A 152 25.89 -2.27 -18.81
N LEU A 153 27.21 -2.45 -18.89
CA LEU A 153 27.95 -3.49 -18.16
C LEU A 153 27.80 -3.36 -16.64
N ASN A 154 27.60 -2.13 -16.13
CA ASN A 154 27.34 -1.80 -14.73
C ASN A 154 28.33 -2.47 -13.75
N LEU A 155 29.62 -2.60 -14.14
CA LEU A 155 30.63 -3.38 -13.40
C LEU A 155 30.77 -2.91 -11.94
N GLY A 156 30.85 -1.60 -11.69
CA GLY A 156 30.91 -1.05 -10.34
C GLY A 156 29.69 -1.41 -9.49
N ARG A 157 28.48 -1.32 -10.06
CA ARG A 157 27.23 -1.69 -9.37
C ARG A 157 27.17 -3.19 -9.09
N ARG A 158 27.71 -4.03 -9.99
CA ARG A 158 27.85 -5.48 -9.77
C ARG A 158 28.83 -5.78 -8.64
N LEU A 159 29.99 -5.13 -8.58
CA LEU A 159 30.96 -5.27 -7.49
C LEU A 159 30.37 -4.82 -6.15
N GLN A 160 29.69 -3.68 -6.11
CA GLN A 160 29.00 -3.20 -4.90
C GLN A 160 27.92 -4.18 -4.42
N ALA A 161 27.13 -4.75 -5.33
CA ALA A 161 26.12 -5.74 -4.99
C ALA A 161 26.74 -7.03 -4.43
N ARG A 162 27.83 -7.52 -5.04
CA ARG A 162 28.59 -8.68 -4.55
C ARG A 162 29.15 -8.44 -3.14
N ALA A 163 29.73 -7.27 -2.91
CA ALA A 163 30.22 -6.87 -1.58
C ALA A 163 29.12 -6.88 -0.52
N ARG A 164 27.98 -6.25 -0.82
CA ARG A 164 26.84 -6.17 0.12
C ARG A 164 26.22 -7.53 0.42
N LEU A 165 26.16 -8.42 -0.57
CA LEU A 165 25.55 -9.74 -0.43
C LEU A 165 26.55 -10.82 0.03
N GLY A 166 27.83 -10.47 0.21
CA GLY A 166 28.90 -11.44 0.46
C GLY A 166 29.07 -12.47 -0.67
N TYR A 167 28.51 -12.21 -1.85
CA TYR A 167 28.45 -13.14 -2.96
C TYR A 167 29.60 -12.88 -3.95
N TRP A 168 30.80 -13.27 -3.54
CA TRP A 168 32.01 -13.09 -4.34
C TRP A 168 32.33 -14.24 -5.26
N GLY A 169 31.61 -15.37 -5.10
CA GLY A 169 31.73 -16.67 -5.78
C GLY A 169 32.95 -16.88 -6.69
N ILE A 170 33.68 -17.97 -6.45
CA ILE A 170 34.62 -18.54 -7.43
C ILE A 170 33.98 -18.56 -8.82
#